data_AF-W9DXX9-F1
#
_entry.id   AF-W9DXX9-F1
#
_cell.length_a   1.000
_cell.length_b   1.000
_cell.length_c   1.000
_cell.angle_alpha   90.00
_cell.angle_beta   90.00
_cell.angle_gamma   90.00
#
_symmetry.space_group_name_H-M   'P 1'
#
loop_
_entity.id
_entity.type
_entity.pdbx_description
1 polymer ?
#
loop_
_entity_poly.entity_id
_entity_poly.type
_entity_poly.pdbx_seq_one_letter_code
_entity_poly.pdbx_strand_id
1 'polypeptide(L)'
;MKRFFADEKGVSLLFEYILFSLICIGFFMIVSVNSDEIFMQTPNEVVMQNEMSDIGNMMSTMITDMYIILPANGRIETQYNIPPKVGTETYIIEADVNSASGQIIELVSSDSGKRVRVTIAGIAKEMAIEGTVTSSSTNHMISYDSRR
;
A
#
# COMPACT_ATOMS: atom_id res chain seq x y z
N MET A 1 -56.05 -41.26 31.42
CA MET A 1 -55.01 -40.26 31.71
C MET A 1 -53.69 -40.74 31.13
N LYS A 2 -53.33 -40.27 29.93
CA LYS A 2 -52.10 -40.65 29.21
C LYS A 2 -50.98 -39.72 29.70
N ARG A 3 -50.00 -40.24 30.43
CA ARG A 3 -48.78 -39.49 30.82
C ARG A 3 -48.02 -39.14 29.55
N PHE A 4 -48.06 -37.88 29.15
CA PHE A 4 -47.46 -37.37 27.91
C PHE A 4 -46.14 -36.62 28.14
N PHE A 5 -45.62 -36.56 29.37
CA PHE A 5 -44.37 -35.86 29.67
C PHE A 5 -43.63 -36.52 30.84
N ALA A 6 -42.42 -37.03 30.57
CA ALA A 6 -41.22 -36.94 31.41
C ALA A 6 -40.21 -38.03 30.96
N ASP A 7 -39.60 -37.83 29.80
CA ASP A 7 -38.31 -38.46 29.52
C ASP A 7 -37.23 -37.45 29.96
N GLU A 8 -36.71 -37.64 31.18
CA GLU A 8 -35.66 -36.79 31.77
C GLU A 8 -34.24 -37.16 31.27
N LYS A 9 -34.13 -38.12 30.34
CA LYS A 9 -32.88 -38.39 29.60
C LYS A 9 -32.85 -37.55 28.33
N GLY A 10 -33.03 -36.25 28.48
CA GLY A 10 -33.23 -35.28 27.40
C GLY A 10 -31.95 -35.00 26.62
N VAL A 11 -31.45 -36.00 25.88
CA VAL A 11 -30.23 -36.03 25.03
C VAL A 11 -29.07 -36.78 25.69
N SER A 12 -28.56 -37.80 24.99
CA SER A 12 -27.37 -38.56 25.39
C SER A 12 -26.15 -37.63 25.41
N LEU A 13 -25.34 -37.69 26.47
CA LEU A 13 -24.10 -36.90 26.63
C LEU A 13 -23.21 -36.92 25.37
N LEU A 14 -23.18 -38.06 24.67
CA LEU A 14 -22.48 -38.20 23.39
C LEU A 14 -23.00 -37.27 22.29
N PHE A 15 -24.31 -37.08 22.20
CA PHE A 15 -24.92 -36.20 21.22
C PHE A 15 -24.61 -34.73 21.51
N GLU A 16 -24.55 -34.33 22.79
CA GLU A 16 -24.12 -33.00 23.20
C GLU A 16 -22.67 -32.72 22.75
N TYR A 17 -21.75 -33.66 22.98
CA TYR A 17 -20.36 -33.54 22.50
C TYR A 17 -20.24 -33.48 20.98
N ILE A 18 -21.04 -34.27 20.24
CA ILE A 18 -21.05 -34.23 18.78
C ILE A 18 -21.53 -32.86 18.29
N LEU A 19 -22.61 -32.34 18.89
CA LEU A 19 -23.20 -31.07 18.50
C LEU A 19 -22.27 -29.90 18.84
N PHE A 20 -21.63 -29.93 20.01
CA PHE A 20 -20.62 -28.95 20.40
C PHE A 20 -19.41 -28.97 19.45
N SER A 21 -18.90 -30.16 19.13
CA SER A 21 -17.78 -30.33 18.19
C SER A 21 -18.10 -29.78 16.80
N LEU A 22 -19.31 -30.06 16.28
CA LEU A 22 -19.77 -29.52 14.99
C LEU A 22 -19.80 -27.98 14.98
N ILE A 23 -20.28 -27.37 16.06
CA ILE A 23 -20.29 -25.91 16.21
C ILE A 23 -18.86 -25.36 16.22
N CYS A 24 -17.96 -25.98 17.00
CA CYS A 24 -16.55 -25.58 17.06
C CYS A 24 -15.85 -25.70 15.71
N ILE A 25 -16.06 -26.81 14.99
CA ILE A 25 -15.49 -27.02 13.65
C ILE A 25 -16.06 -25.98 12.67
N GLY A 26 -17.35 -25.69 12.74
CA GLY A 26 -17.98 -24.65 11.93
C GLY A 26 -17.37 -23.27 12.15
N PHE A 27 -17.21 -22.87 13.41
CA PHE A 27 -16.51 -21.62 13.75
C PHE A 27 -15.05 -21.62 13.30
N PHE A 28 -14.35 -22.74 13.49
CA PHE A 28 -12.96 -22.88 13.07
C PHE A 28 -12.81 -22.72 11.56
N MET A 29 -13.71 -23.30 10.75
CA MET A 29 -13.70 -23.11 9.30
C MET A 29 -13.89 -21.65 8.93
N ILE A 30 -14.86 -20.96 9.55
CA ILE A 30 -15.10 -19.53 9.28
C ILE A 30 -13.86 -18.71 9.60
N VAL A 31 -13.26 -18.89 10.78
CA VAL A 31 -12.05 -18.16 11.18
C VAL A 31 -10.88 -18.49 10.26
N SER A 32 -10.69 -19.76 9.91
CA SER A 32 -9.58 -20.18 9.05
C SER A 32 -9.68 -19.56 7.66
N VAL A 33 -10.88 -19.50 7.07
CA VAL A 33 -11.07 -18.90 5.75
C VAL A 33 -10.82 -17.38 5.77
N ASN A 34 -11.21 -16.69 6.84
CA ASN A 34 -11.04 -15.24 6.96
C ASN A 34 -9.68 -14.81 7.53
N SER A 35 -8.86 -15.75 7.99
CA SER A 35 -7.60 -15.44 8.69
C SER A 35 -6.61 -14.69 7.81
N ASP A 36 -6.50 -15.04 6.53
CA ASP A 36 -5.57 -14.38 5.59
C ASP A 36 -5.93 -12.90 5.38
N GLU A 37 -7.20 -12.61 5.14
CA GLU A 37 -7.68 -11.24 4.94
C GLU A 37 -7.47 -10.35 6.18
N ILE A 38 -7.79 -10.90 7.36
CA ILE A 38 -7.71 -10.16 8.63
C ILE A 38 -6.26 -9.95 9.05
N PHE A 39 -5.40 -10.96 8.94
CA PHE A 39 -4.04 -10.92 9.51
C PHE A 39 -2.96 -10.53 8.51
N MET A 40 -3.15 -10.77 7.20
CA MET A 40 -2.14 -10.48 6.19
C MET A 40 -2.54 -9.30 5.33
N GLN A 41 -3.71 -9.35 4.68
CA GLN A 41 -4.09 -8.35 3.68
C GLN A 41 -4.35 -6.98 4.32
N THR A 42 -5.22 -6.92 5.33
CA THR A 42 -5.61 -5.64 5.96
C THR A 42 -4.41 -4.87 6.53
N PRO A 43 -3.51 -5.49 7.33
CA PRO A 43 -2.33 -4.78 7.83
C PRO A 43 -1.37 -4.38 6.72
N ASN A 44 -1.15 -5.24 5.71
CA ASN A 44 -0.29 -4.94 4.58
C ASN A 44 -0.79 -3.69 3.83
N GLU A 45 -2.10 -3.59 3.59
CA GLU A 45 -2.69 -2.44 2.92
C GLU A 45 -2.46 -1.11 3.65
N VAL A 46 -2.58 -1.11 4.98
CA VAL A 46 -2.35 0.09 5.81
C VAL A 46 -0.87 0.49 5.78
N VAL A 47 0.03 -0.49 5.94
CA VAL A 47 1.48 -0.26 5.85
C VAL A 47 1.83 0.29 4.47
N MET A 48 1.29 -0.28 3.40
CA MET A 48 1.58 0.19 2.05
C MET A 48 1.14 1.64 1.84
N GLN A 49 -0.06 2.00 2.29
CA GLN A 49 -0.56 3.36 2.17
C GLN A 49 0.33 4.39 2.89
N ASN A 50 0.78 4.05 4.11
CA ASN A 50 1.61 4.95 4.91
C ASN A 50 3.03 5.07 4.34
N GLU A 51 3.69 3.95 4.07
CA GLU A 51 5.07 3.94 3.57
C GLU A 51 5.16 4.56 2.16
N MET A 52 4.21 4.30 1.27
CA MET A 52 4.16 4.98 -0.05
C MET A 52 3.93 6.48 0.11
N SER A 53 3.12 6.91 1.08
CA SER A 53 2.94 8.32 1.39
C SER A 53 4.22 8.97 1.90
N ASP A 54 4.97 8.28 2.77
CA ASP A 54 6.24 8.78 3.30
C ASP A 54 7.31 8.91 2.21
N ILE A 55 7.38 7.94 1.28
CA ILE A 55 8.27 8.02 0.11
C ILE A 55 7.86 9.21 -0.78
N GLY A 56 6.57 9.37 -1.08
CA GLY A 56 6.10 10.50 -1.88
C GLY A 56 6.38 11.86 -1.22
N ASN A 57 6.24 11.97 0.11
CA ASN A 57 6.57 13.17 0.88
C ASN A 57 8.08 13.47 0.89
N MET A 58 8.91 12.42 1.05
CA MET A 58 10.37 12.53 0.94
C MET A 58 10.77 13.06 -0.44
N MET A 59 10.19 12.50 -1.51
CA MET A 59 10.45 12.96 -2.87
C MET A 59 9.96 14.39 -3.11
N SER A 60 8.80 14.77 -2.58
CA SER A 60 8.29 16.14 -2.68
C SER A 60 9.24 17.16 -2.03
N THR A 61 9.81 16.80 -0.88
CA THR A 61 10.84 17.61 -0.20
C THR A 61 12.11 17.69 -1.03
N MET A 62 12.60 16.56 -1.54
CA MET A 62 13.80 16.51 -2.40
C MET A 62 13.65 17.36 -3.66
N ILE A 63 12.49 17.32 -4.30
CA ILE A 63 12.17 18.14 -5.46
C ILE A 63 12.14 19.63 -5.08
N THR A 64 11.55 19.96 -3.93
CA THR A 64 11.56 21.33 -3.39
C THR A 64 12.99 21.81 -3.14
N ASP A 65 13.85 20.97 -2.59
CA ASP A 65 15.26 21.30 -2.35
C ASP A 65 16.01 21.50 -3.68
N MET A 66 15.78 20.64 -4.67
CA MET A 66 16.31 20.81 -6.03
C MET A 66 15.88 22.16 -6.64
N TYR A 67 14.63 22.56 -6.42
CA TYR A 67 14.11 23.85 -6.90
C TYR A 67 14.89 25.04 -6.35
N ILE A 68 15.24 25.02 -5.06
CA ILE A 68 15.98 26.11 -4.40
C ILE A 68 17.37 26.31 -5.02
N ILE A 69 17.99 25.24 -5.53
CA ILE A 69 19.36 25.26 -6.08
C ILE A 69 19.42 25.18 -7.62
N LEU A 70 18.30 25.44 -8.29
CA LEU A 70 18.18 25.33 -9.74
C LEU A 70 19.21 26.19 -10.49
N PRO A 71 20.04 25.60 -11.37
CA PRO A 71 20.96 26.36 -12.21
C PRO A 71 20.20 27.03 -13.35
N ALA A 72 20.54 28.28 -13.67
CA ALA A 72 20.01 28.97 -14.85
C ALA A 72 20.39 28.27 -16.17
N ASN A 73 21.55 27.60 -16.21
CA ASN A 73 22.04 26.81 -17.33
C ASN A 73 22.81 25.60 -16.81
N GLY A 74 22.14 24.48 -16.60
CA GLY A 74 22.77 23.28 -16.06
C GLY A 74 21.84 22.11 -15.85
N ARG A 75 22.40 21.05 -15.28
CA ARG A 75 21.70 19.81 -14.96
C ARG A 75 21.94 19.48 -13.49
N ILE A 76 20.89 19.08 -12.79
CA ILE A 76 20.98 18.50 -11.45
C ILE A 76 20.59 17.03 -11.57
N GLU A 77 21.42 16.17 -11.00
CA GLU A 77 21.11 14.77 -10.81
C GLU A 77 21.14 14.49 -9.31
N THR A 78 20.04 13.95 -8.80
CA THR A 78 19.95 13.54 -7.40
C THR A 78 19.72 12.04 -7.36
N GLN A 79 20.64 11.33 -6.71
CA GLN A 79 20.46 9.94 -6.39
C GLN A 79 19.74 9.83 -5.05
N TYR A 80 18.77 8.93 -4.98
CA TYR A 80 18.07 8.61 -3.75
C TYR A 80 18.01 7.10 -3.58
N ASN A 81 17.65 6.66 -2.38
CA ASN A 81 17.50 5.24 -2.10
C ASN A 81 16.13 5.02 -1.47
N ILE A 82 15.33 4.18 -2.10
CA ILE A 82 14.02 3.79 -1.63
C ILE A 82 14.02 2.29 -1.36
N PRO A 83 13.20 1.81 -0.41
CA PRO A 83 13.14 0.38 -0.14
C PRO A 83 12.64 -0.36 -1.39
N PRO A 84 13.20 -1.56 -1.69
CA PRO A 84 12.82 -2.32 -2.88
C PRO A 84 11.38 -2.85 -2.82
N LYS A 85 10.79 -2.88 -1.63
CA LYS A 85 9.40 -3.29 -1.38
C LYS A 85 8.80 -2.44 -0.28
N VAL A 86 7.49 -2.25 -0.37
CA VAL A 86 6.67 -1.63 0.66
C VAL A 86 5.57 -2.64 1.02
N GLY A 87 5.48 -3.00 2.30
CA GLY A 87 4.71 -4.18 2.70
C GLY A 87 5.29 -5.45 2.05
N THR A 88 4.47 -6.18 1.29
CA THR A 88 4.89 -7.36 0.53
C THR A 88 5.18 -7.10 -0.95
N GLU A 89 4.89 -5.89 -1.45
CA GLU A 89 4.77 -5.60 -2.87
C GLU A 89 5.90 -4.67 -3.38
N THR A 90 6.24 -4.82 -4.65
CA THR A 90 7.07 -3.83 -5.36
C THR A 90 6.19 -2.72 -5.92
N TYR A 91 6.77 -1.55 -6.17
CA TYR A 91 6.05 -0.38 -6.68
C TYR A 91 6.85 0.38 -7.74
N ILE A 92 6.15 1.19 -8.52
CA ILE A 92 6.69 2.08 -9.54
C ILE A 92 6.37 3.51 -9.12
N ILE A 93 7.34 4.39 -9.30
CA ILE A 93 7.19 5.82 -9.09
C ILE A 93 7.14 6.48 -10.46
N GLU A 94 6.08 7.21 -10.72
CA GLU A 94 5.87 7.98 -11.93
C GLU A 94 5.75 9.46 -11.55
N ALA A 95 6.67 10.28 -12.04
CA ALA A 95 6.52 11.73 -11.99
C ALA A 95 5.73 12.18 -13.23
N ASP A 96 4.41 12.41 -13.07
CA ASP A 96 3.58 12.93 -14.16
C ASP A 96 3.64 14.47 -14.18
N VAL A 97 4.24 15.00 -15.24
CA VAL A 97 4.44 16.44 -15.50
C VAL A 97 3.25 17.06 -16.25
N ASN A 98 2.36 16.26 -16.83
CA ASN A 98 1.27 16.74 -17.70
C ASN A 98 -0.05 17.00 -16.97
N SER A 99 -0.11 16.75 -15.67
CA SER A 99 -1.29 17.06 -14.88
C SER A 99 -1.44 18.58 -14.72
N ALA A 100 -2.45 19.16 -15.39
CA ALA A 100 -2.83 20.58 -15.36
C ALA A 100 -3.08 21.17 -13.94
N SER A 101 -3.00 20.35 -12.89
CA SER A 101 -3.20 20.66 -11.47
C SER A 101 -1.90 20.83 -10.66
N GLY A 102 -0.73 20.78 -11.30
CA GLY A 102 0.56 20.69 -10.61
C GLY A 102 1.07 19.25 -10.62
N GLN A 103 2.39 19.07 -10.69
CA GLN A 103 3.01 17.76 -10.83
C GLN A 103 2.72 16.90 -9.60
N ILE A 104 2.27 15.69 -9.91
CA ILE A 104 1.92 14.68 -8.94
C ILE A 104 2.99 13.59 -9.06
N ILE A 105 3.54 13.20 -7.92
CA ILE A 105 4.29 11.96 -7.81
C ILE A 105 3.27 10.87 -7.56
N GLU A 106 3.09 9.97 -8.52
CA GLU A 106 2.24 8.81 -8.39
C GLU A 106 3.09 7.59 -8.07
N LEU A 107 2.81 6.95 -6.93
CA LEU A 107 3.38 5.68 -6.55
C LEU A 107 2.33 4.61 -6.81
N VAL A 108 2.64 3.65 -7.67
CA VAL A 108 1.75 2.57 -8.08
C VAL A 108 2.31 1.24 -7.62
N SER A 109 1.57 0.51 -6.79
CA SER A 109 1.94 -0.86 -6.46
C SER A 109 1.85 -1.75 -7.69
N SER A 110 2.85 -2.57 -7.94
CA SER A 110 2.91 -3.48 -9.10
C SER A 110 1.96 -4.66 -8.96
N ASP A 111 1.66 -5.09 -7.73
CA ASP A 111 0.84 -6.29 -7.49
C ASP A 111 -0.64 -5.92 -7.29
N SER A 112 -0.96 -5.05 -6.33
CA SER A 112 -2.34 -4.65 -6.01
C SER A 112 -2.89 -3.50 -6.87
N GLY A 113 -2.04 -2.80 -7.64
CA GLY A 113 -2.46 -1.63 -8.42
C GLY A 113 -2.89 -0.42 -7.58
N LYS A 114 -2.63 -0.43 -6.26
CA LYS A 114 -2.88 0.71 -5.37
C LYS A 114 -2.05 1.91 -5.77
N ARG A 115 -2.65 3.10 -5.66
CA ARG A 115 -2.03 4.36 -6.09
C ARG A 115 -2.02 5.37 -4.96
N VAL A 116 -0.84 5.89 -4.65
CA VAL A 116 -0.66 7.03 -3.75
C VAL A 116 -0.18 8.22 -4.56
N ARG A 117 -0.86 9.35 -4.39
CA ARG A 117 -0.56 10.59 -5.11
C ARG A 117 -0.10 11.63 -4.12
N VAL A 118 1.11 12.15 -4.33
CA VAL A 118 1.64 13.26 -3.55
C VAL A 118 1.81 14.46 -4.47
N THR A 119 1.16 15.57 -4.13
CA THR A 119 1.24 16.82 -4.88
C THR A 119 2.50 17.57 -4.49
N ILE A 120 3.25 18.03 -5.49
CA ILE A 120 4.35 18.96 -5.31
C ILE A 120 3.77 20.37 -5.47
N ALA A 121 3.70 21.14 -4.38
CA ALA A 121 2.92 22.37 -4.22
C ALA A 121 3.25 23.51 -5.23
N GLY A 122 2.82 23.39 -6.48
CA GLY A 122 2.92 24.42 -7.52
C GLY A 122 4.32 24.70 -8.08
N ILE A 123 5.38 24.27 -7.40
CA ILE A 123 6.80 24.40 -7.80
C ILE A 123 7.07 23.77 -9.18
N ALA A 124 6.31 22.72 -9.48
CA ALA A 124 6.44 21.94 -10.68
C ALA A 124 6.11 22.65 -12.00
N LYS A 125 5.38 23.76 -11.97
CA LYS A 125 5.09 24.51 -13.20
C LYS A 125 6.36 25.12 -13.82
N GLU A 126 7.36 25.36 -12.98
CA GLU A 126 8.63 25.99 -13.35
C GLU A 126 9.77 24.96 -13.51
N MET A 127 9.54 23.70 -13.15
CA MET A 127 10.56 22.65 -13.17
C MET A 127 9.98 21.32 -13.69
N ALA A 128 10.19 21.05 -14.98
CA ALA A 128 9.82 19.78 -15.59
C ALA A 128 10.76 18.68 -15.09
N ILE A 129 10.27 17.87 -14.14
CA ILE A 129 10.98 16.67 -13.68
C ILE A 129 10.34 15.44 -14.32
N GLU A 130 11.08 14.80 -15.20
CA GLU A 130 10.68 13.56 -15.84
C GLU A 130 11.44 12.39 -15.23
N GLY A 131 10.72 11.31 -14.93
CA GLY A 131 11.34 10.09 -14.43
C GLY A 131 10.31 9.05 -14.03
N THR A 132 10.52 7.83 -14.53
CA THR A 132 9.85 6.63 -14.02
C THR A 132 10.91 5.75 -13.37
N VAL A 133 10.69 5.39 -12.11
CA VAL A 133 11.63 4.58 -11.35
C VAL A 133 10.89 3.41 -10.72
N THR A 134 11.32 2.20 -11.03
CA THR A 134 10.84 0.99 -10.35
C THR A 134 11.62 0.77 -9.05
N SER A 135 10.93 0.47 -7.96
CA SER A 135 11.52 0.14 -6.65
C SER A 135 12.56 -0.98 -6.70
N SER A 136 12.38 -1.96 -7.59
CA SER A 136 13.33 -3.07 -7.80
C SER A 136 14.63 -2.67 -8.50
N SER A 137 14.72 -1.45 -9.04
CA SER A 137 15.96 -0.92 -9.59
C SER A 137 17.02 -0.73 -8.50
N THR A 138 18.28 -0.96 -8.82
CA THR A 138 19.41 -0.70 -7.93
C THR A 138 19.81 0.78 -7.89
N ASN A 139 19.44 1.53 -8.92
CA ASN A 139 19.72 2.95 -9.03
C ASN A 139 18.39 3.71 -9.14
N HIS A 140 18.11 4.53 -8.14
CA HIS A 140 17.00 5.47 -8.16
C HIS A 140 17.57 6.88 -8.35
N MET A 141 17.21 7.51 -9.46
CA MET A 141 17.74 8.82 -9.83
C MET A 141 16.61 9.69 -10.38
N ILE A 142 16.63 10.95 -9.96
CA ILE A 142 15.79 12.02 -10.48
C ILE A 142 16.71 13.07 -11.09
N SER A 143 16.37 13.52 -12.29
CA SER A 143 17.21 14.48 -13.01
C SER A 143 16.38 15.64 -13.52
N TYR A 144 16.96 16.83 -13.43
CA TYR A 144 16.46 18.05 -14.04
C TYR A 144 17.52 18.62 -14.98
N ASP A 145 17.12 19.07 -16.17
CA ASP A 145 18.01 19.74 -17.13
C ASP A 145 17.33 21.01 -17.66
N SER A 146 17.92 22.17 -17.39
CA SER A 146 17.38 23.47 -17.82
C SER A 146 17.67 23.80 -19.28
N ARG A 147 18.45 22.96 -19.98
CA ARG A 147 18.86 23.16 -21.38
C ARG A 147 17.93 22.47 -22.39
N ARG A 148 16.89 21.80 -21.90
CA ARG A 148 15.92 21.07 -22.71
C ARG A 148 14.66 21.87 -22.94
#